data_AF-C1BQ73-F1
#
_entry.id   AF-C1BQ73-F1
#
_cell.length_a   1.000
_cell.length_b   1.000
_cell.length_c   1.000
_cell.angle_alpha   90.00
_cell.angle_beta   90.00
_cell.angle_gamma   90.00
#
_symmetry.space_group_name_H-M   'P 1'
#
loop_
_entity.id
_entity.type
_entity.pdbx_description
1 polymer ?
#
loop_
_entity_poly.entity_id
_entity_poly.type
_entity_poly.pdbx_seq_one_letter_code
_entity_poly.pdbx_strand_id
1 'polypeptide(L)'
;MDAIKKKMQSLKTETENSLDRADQLEAEAHDANKRAEKFEEHVRDLQKKMQHVENDLDVTIEKLCSTNVKLDVKEKAFQFAEGEIQALNRKLVLLEDEHERSESKLATTTSELSFASNRADEITRAIKILENKNMIDEGRVDMLESQVKEAKQMVEESDIKYDEAARKLAMIEGDLQRAEERAEGGESKIVDLEEELRVIGENLKNLEVAEEKAQQREEEYKKTIRTLTDRLKNAESRAEYGEKTVQKLNLRIDNIMFDLVAEKMKTQNVNDELDQTFELFVTH
;
A
#
# COMPACT_ATOMS: atom_id res chain seq x y z
N MET A 1 -18.55 -175.93 -109.99
CA MET A 1 -17.29 -175.16 -109.86
C MET A 1 -17.51 -173.67 -109.56
N ASP A 2 -18.75 -173.15 -109.55
CA ASP A 2 -19.06 -171.74 -109.21
C ASP A 2 -19.16 -171.42 -107.70
N ALA A 3 -19.46 -172.41 -106.85
CA ALA A 3 -19.70 -172.15 -105.41
C ALA A 3 -18.42 -171.83 -104.62
N ILE A 4 -17.25 -172.30 -105.06
CA ILE A 4 -15.96 -172.09 -104.36
C ILE A 4 -15.38 -170.70 -104.67
N LYS A 5 -15.55 -170.20 -105.91
CA LYS A 5 -15.13 -168.83 -106.28
C LYS A 5 -15.88 -167.77 -105.47
N LYS A 6 -17.19 -167.92 -105.28
CA LYS A 6 -18.00 -166.99 -104.46
C LYS A 6 -17.55 -166.95 -102.99
N LYS A 7 -17.17 -168.10 -102.41
CA LYS A 7 -16.74 -168.16 -101.01
C LYS A 7 -15.34 -167.57 -100.79
N MET A 8 -14.44 -167.73 -101.76
CA MET A 8 -13.11 -167.11 -101.73
C MET A 8 -13.18 -165.59 -101.93
N GLN A 9 -14.11 -165.12 -102.78
CA GLN A 9 -14.37 -163.70 -102.98
C GLN A 9 -15.04 -163.05 -101.75
N SER A 10 -15.93 -163.79 -101.06
CA SER A 10 -16.51 -163.40 -99.77
C SER A 10 -15.46 -163.30 -98.66
N LEU A 11 -14.57 -164.30 -98.53
CA LEU A 11 -13.51 -164.25 -97.52
C LEU A 11 -12.52 -163.12 -97.78
N LYS A 12 -12.18 -162.85 -99.04
CA LYS A 12 -11.32 -161.72 -99.40
C LYS A 12 -11.93 -160.38 -98.99
N THR A 13 -13.22 -160.18 -99.28
CA THR A 13 -13.95 -158.96 -98.89
C THR A 13 -14.11 -158.86 -97.37
N GLU A 14 -14.25 -159.97 -96.66
CA GLU A 14 -14.35 -159.99 -95.21
C GLU A 14 -13.00 -159.67 -94.53
N THR A 15 -11.88 -160.13 -95.10
CA THR A 15 -10.53 -159.70 -94.66
C THR A 15 -10.22 -158.25 -95.00
N GLU A 16 -10.58 -157.77 -96.21
CA GLU A 16 -10.44 -156.36 -96.59
C GLU A 16 -11.27 -155.46 -95.65
N ASN A 17 -12.52 -155.82 -95.36
CA ASN A 17 -13.36 -155.09 -94.39
C ASN A 17 -12.80 -155.12 -92.96
N SER A 18 -12.13 -156.21 -92.55
CA SER A 18 -11.54 -156.31 -91.21
C SER A 18 -10.26 -155.48 -91.09
N LEU A 19 -9.47 -155.41 -92.16
CA LEU A 19 -8.30 -154.53 -92.27
C LEU A 19 -8.72 -153.06 -92.28
N ASP A 20 -9.71 -152.68 -93.10
CA ASP A 20 -10.25 -151.31 -93.13
C ASP A 20 -10.81 -150.88 -91.77
N ARG A 21 -11.40 -151.81 -91.03
CA ARG A 21 -11.91 -151.57 -89.68
C ARG A 21 -10.80 -151.46 -88.64
N ALA A 22 -9.71 -152.21 -88.79
CA ALA A 22 -8.52 -152.06 -87.95
C ALA A 22 -7.84 -150.70 -88.21
N ASP A 23 -7.69 -150.30 -89.47
CA ASP A 23 -7.13 -149.00 -89.86
C ASP A 23 -8.01 -147.84 -89.36
N GLN A 24 -9.34 -147.97 -89.42
CA GLN A 24 -10.27 -146.99 -88.81
C GLN A 24 -10.09 -146.90 -87.29
N LEU A 25 -10.00 -148.03 -86.60
CA LEU A 25 -9.82 -148.04 -85.15
C LEU A 25 -8.45 -147.49 -84.73
N GLU A 26 -7.39 -147.74 -85.50
CA GLU A 26 -6.08 -147.12 -85.28
C GLU A 26 -6.11 -145.61 -85.53
N ALA A 27 -6.79 -145.16 -86.59
CA ALA A 27 -6.98 -143.73 -86.86
C ALA A 27 -7.78 -143.05 -85.74
N GLU A 28 -8.86 -143.67 -85.26
CA GLU A 28 -9.66 -143.16 -84.15
C GLU A 28 -8.87 -143.13 -82.83
N ALA A 29 -8.09 -144.17 -82.53
CA ALA A 29 -7.24 -144.22 -81.34
C ALA A 29 -6.14 -143.14 -81.38
N HIS A 30 -5.53 -142.93 -82.55
CA HIS A 30 -4.55 -141.87 -82.75
C HIS A 30 -5.18 -140.47 -82.63
N ASP A 31 -6.37 -140.24 -83.19
CA ASP A 31 -7.10 -138.98 -83.04
C ASP A 31 -7.62 -138.73 -81.62
N ALA A 32 -7.97 -139.78 -80.88
CA ALA A 32 -8.32 -139.71 -79.47
C ALA A 32 -7.09 -139.36 -78.61
N ASN A 33 -5.94 -140.00 -78.86
CA ASN A 33 -4.68 -139.69 -78.19
C ASN A 33 -4.23 -138.25 -78.45
N LYS A 34 -4.31 -137.77 -79.70
CA LYS A 34 -4.03 -136.36 -80.01
C LYS A 34 -4.98 -135.39 -79.30
N ARG A 35 -6.25 -135.76 -79.13
CA ARG A 35 -7.20 -134.95 -78.34
C ARG A 35 -6.86 -134.98 -76.85
N ALA A 36 -6.50 -136.14 -76.31
CA ALA A 36 -6.06 -136.27 -74.92
C ALA A 36 -4.80 -135.43 -74.65
N GLU A 37 -3.80 -135.50 -75.52
CA GLU A 37 -2.57 -134.68 -75.41
C GLU A 37 -2.88 -133.18 -75.41
N LYS A 38 -3.76 -132.71 -76.30
CA LYS A 38 -4.21 -131.30 -76.31
C LYS A 38 -4.93 -130.90 -75.02
N PHE A 39 -5.79 -131.78 -74.47
CA PHE A 39 -6.45 -131.49 -73.20
C PHE A 39 -5.47 -131.50 -72.03
N GLU A 40 -4.48 -132.39 -72.00
CA GLU A 40 -3.43 -132.40 -70.99
C GLU A 40 -2.53 -131.16 -71.08
N GLU A 41 -2.23 -130.67 -72.28
CA GLU A 41 -1.54 -129.39 -72.49
C GLU A 41 -2.38 -128.21 -71.97
N HIS A 42 -3.67 -128.14 -72.32
CA HIS A 42 -4.58 -127.12 -71.81
C HIS A 42 -4.72 -127.15 -70.28
N VAL A 43 -4.80 -128.33 -69.67
CA VAL A 43 -4.85 -128.47 -68.20
C VAL A 43 -3.56 -127.96 -67.57
N ARG A 44 -2.39 -128.29 -68.13
CA ARG A 44 -1.10 -127.77 -67.65
C ARG A 44 -1.01 -126.25 -67.76
N ASP A 45 -1.48 -125.67 -68.87
CA ASP A 45 -1.51 -124.22 -69.05
C ASP A 45 -2.48 -123.52 -68.09
N LEU A 46 -3.66 -124.11 -67.86
CA LEU A 46 -4.62 -123.58 -66.89
C LEU A 46 -4.09 -123.67 -65.46
N GLN A 47 -3.41 -124.77 -65.09
CA GLN A 47 -2.75 -124.90 -63.79
C GLN A 47 -1.66 -123.83 -63.60
N LYS A 48 -0.83 -123.58 -64.61
CA LYS A 48 0.17 -122.49 -64.55
C LYS A 48 -0.47 -121.12 -64.42
N LYS A 49 -1.55 -120.85 -65.16
CA LYS A 49 -2.30 -119.59 -65.05
C LYS A 49 -2.94 -119.43 -63.67
N MET A 50 -3.52 -120.49 -63.13
CA MET A 50 -4.11 -120.49 -61.79
C MET A 50 -3.03 -120.17 -60.75
N GLN A 51 -1.89 -120.85 -60.79
CA GLN A 51 -0.78 -120.59 -59.88
C GLN A 51 -0.22 -119.17 -60.01
N HIS A 52 -0.15 -118.62 -61.23
CA HIS A 52 0.27 -117.22 -61.43
C HIS A 52 -0.73 -116.24 -60.80
N VAL A 53 -2.04 -116.46 -61.01
CA VAL A 53 -3.10 -115.61 -60.44
C VAL A 53 -3.14 -115.73 -58.90
N GLU A 54 -2.90 -116.91 -58.35
CA GLU A 54 -2.78 -117.12 -56.89
C GLU A 54 -1.58 -116.35 -56.31
N ASN A 55 -0.41 -116.45 -56.94
CA ASN A 55 0.76 -115.67 -56.51
C ASN A 55 0.52 -114.16 -56.62
N ASP A 56 -0.14 -113.70 -57.68
CA ASP A 56 -0.48 -112.28 -57.85
C ASP A 56 -1.51 -111.83 -56.79
N LEU A 57 -2.46 -112.70 -56.44
CA LEU A 57 -3.42 -112.47 -55.37
C LEU A 57 -2.71 -112.33 -54.02
N ASP A 58 -1.80 -113.23 -53.69
CA ASP A 58 -1.03 -113.16 -52.44
C ASP A 58 -0.20 -111.87 -52.35
N VAL A 59 0.51 -111.53 -53.43
CA VAL A 59 1.29 -110.29 -53.51
C VAL A 59 0.41 -109.04 -53.38
N THR A 60 -0.79 -109.05 -53.97
CA THR A 60 -1.72 -107.92 -53.85
C THR A 60 -2.32 -107.82 -52.45
N ILE A 61 -2.61 -108.94 -51.79
CA ILE A 61 -3.07 -108.98 -50.39
C ILE A 61 -2.00 -108.44 -49.45
N GLU A 62 -0.73 -108.86 -49.60
CA GLU A 62 0.37 -108.35 -48.78
C GLU A 62 0.57 -106.85 -48.97
N LYS A 63 0.52 -106.36 -50.22
CA LYS A 63 0.59 -104.94 -50.53
C LYS A 63 -0.57 -104.18 -49.89
N LEU A 64 -1.80 -104.68 -50.00
CA LEU A 64 -2.98 -104.08 -49.41
C LEU A 64 -2.86 -103.98 -47.88
N CYS A 65 -2.40 -105.05 -47.23
CA CYS A 65 -2.16 -105.07 -45.79
C CYS A 65 -1.11 -104.03 -45.38
N SER A 66 0.04 -103.99 -46.09
CA SER A 66 1.10 -103.01 -45.84
C SER A 66 0.61 -101.56 -46.03
N THR A 67 -0.19 -101.31 -47.07
CA THR A 67 -0.76 -99.97 -47.30
C THR A 67 -1.78 -99.58 -46.24
N ASN A 68 -2.59 -100.52 -45.75
CA ASN A 68 -3.55 -100.25 -44.68
C ASN A 68 -2.86 -99.91 -43.35
N VAL A 69 -1.77 -100.60 -43.01
CA VAL A 69 -0.97 -100.25 -41.82
C VAL A 69 -0.36 -98.86 -41.96
N LYS A 70 0.19 -98.53 -43.14
CA LYS A 70 0.72 -97.18 -43.40
C LYS A 70 -0.36 -96.10 -43.32
N LEU A 71 -1.57 -96.40 -43.81
CA LEU A 71 -2.71 -95.50 -43.73
C LEU A 71 -3.10 -95.22 -42.28
N ASP A 72 -3.25 -96.25 -41.44
CA ASP A 72 -3.59 -96.09 -40.00
C ASP A 72 -2.55 -95.25 -39.25
N VAL A 73 -1.26 -95.46 -39.52
CA VAL A 73 -0.18 -94.63 -38.93
C VAL A 73 -0.30 -93.17 -39.37
N LYS A 74 -0.62 -92.91 -40.65
CA LYS A 74 -0.80 -91.55 -41.18
C LYS A 74 -2.07 -90.89 -40.64
N GLU A 75 -3.16 -91.62 -40.49
CA GLU A 75 -4.41 -91.12 -39.90
C GLU A 75 -4.21 -90.72 -38.43
N LYS A 76 -3.50 -91.53 -37.64
CA LYS A 76 -3.15 -91.17 -36.26
C LYS A 76 -2.27 -89.93 -36.17
N ALA A 77 -1.25 -89.84 -37.03
CA ALA A 77 -0.38 -88.66 -37.08
C ALA A 77 -1.16 -87.40 -37.51
N PHE A 78 -2.10 -87.54 -38.45
CA PHE A 78 -2.98 -86.47 -38.90
C PHE A 78 -3.89 -85.99 -37.77
N GLN A 79 -4.56 -86.91 -37.05
CA GLN A 79 -5.41 -86.57 -35.91
C GLN A 79 -4.64 -85.85 -34.80
N PHE A 80 -3.40 -86.27 -34.52
CA PHE A 80 -2.53 -85.60 -33.55
C PHE A 80 -2.19 -84.17 -34.00
N ALA A 81 -1.79 -83.99 -35.26
CA ALA A 81 -1.48 -82.67 -35.81
C ALA A 81 -2.71 -81.75 -35.86
N GLU A 82 -3.90 -82.27 -36.21
CA GLU A 82 -5.15 -81.51 -36.12
C GLU A 82 -5.44 -81.06 -34.69
N GLY A 83 -5.21 -81.92 -33.70
CA GLY A 83 -5.35 -81.57 -32.28
C GLY A 83 -4.41 -80.44 -31.85
N GLU A 84 -3.15 -80.49 -32.27
CA GLU A 84 -2.17 -79.43 -32.00
C GLU A 84 -2.55 -78.11 -32.68
N ILE A 85 -3.00 -78.15 -33.94
CA ILE A 85 -3.49 -76.97 -34.66
C ILE A 85 -4.67 -76.35 -33.93
N GLN A 86 -5.62 -77.16 -33.45
CA GLN A 86 -6.75 -76.65 -32.67
C GLN A 86 -6.30 -76.00 -31.35
N ALA A 87 -5.35 -76.60 -30.65
CA ALA A 87 -4.81 -76.03 -29.40
C ALA A 87 -4.07 -74.70 -29.65
N LEU A 88 -3.25 -74.64 -30.69
CA LEU A 88 -2.52 -73.42 -31.09
C LEU A 88 -3.47 -72.31 -31.54
N ASN A 89 -4.52 -72.63 -32.30
CA ASN A 89 -5.54 -71.66 -32.70
C ASN A 89 -6.27 -71.07 -31.48
N ARG A 90 -6.63 -71.89 -30.49
CA ARG A 90 -7.21 -71.38 -29.23
C ARG A 90 -6.24 -70.46 -28.50
N LYS A 91 -4.95 -70.82 -28.44
CA LYS A 91 -3.91 -69.99 -27.82
C LYS A 91 -3.71 -68.67 -28.57
N LEU A 92 -3.75 -68.69 -29.89
CA LEU A 92 -3.62 -67.50 -30.73
C LEU A 92 -4.73 -66.49 -30.41
N VAL A 93 -5.99 -66.95 -30.41
CA VAL A 93 -7.14 -66.07 -30.10
C VAL A 93 -7.04 -65.46 -28.70
N LEU A 94 -6.63 -66.24 -27.69
CA LEU A 94 -6.45 -65.71 -26.33
C LEU A 94 -5.34 -64.65 -26.26
N LEU A 95 -4.24 -64.86 -26.98
CA LEU A 95 -3.14 -63.88 -27.05
C LEU A 95 -3.54 -62.62 -27.82
N GLU A 96 -4.34 -62.75 -28.88
CA GLU A 96 -4.90 -61.61 -29.62
C GLU A 96 -5.82 -60.77 -28.72
N ASP A 97 -6.73 -61.41 -27.98
CA ASP A 97 -7.60 -60.73 -27.00
C ASP A 97 -6.80 -60.02 -25.90
N GLU A 98 -5.76 -60.67 -25.37
CA GLU A 98 -4.88 -60.07 -24.36
C GLU A 98 -4.09 -58.88 -24.92
N HIS A 99 -3.62 -59.00 -26.17
CA HIS A 99 -2.92 -57.93 -26.87
C HIS A 99 -3.82 -56.71 -27.09
N GLU A 100 -5.05 -56.91 -27.59
CA GLU A 100 -6.01 -55.84 -27.83
C GLU A 100 -6.39 -55.11 -26.52
N ARG A 101 -6.59 -55.86 -25.42
CA ARG A 101 -6.81 -55.27 -24.09
C ARG A 101 -5.61 -54.45 -23.61
N SER A 102 -4.39 -54.95 -23.84
CA SER A 102 -3.17 -54.25 -23.46
C SER A 102 -2.99 -52.97 -24.29
N GLU A 103 -3.26 -53.00 -25.58
CA GLU A 103 -3.21 -51.82 -26.45
C GLU A 103 -4.24 -50.77 -26.06
N SER A 104 -5.48 -51.18 -25.77
CA SER A 104 -6.53 -50.28 -25.29
C SER A 104 -6.11 -49.58 -23.98
N LYS A 105 -5.56 -50.33 -23.02
CA LYS A 105 -5.06 -49.77 -21.76
C LYS A 105 -3.86 -48.83 -21.98
N LEU A 106 -2.94 -49.18 -22.88
CA LEU A 106 -1.81 -48.32 -23.23
C LEU A 106 -2.27 -47.00 -23.84
N ALA A 107 -3.27 -47.02 -24.72
CA ALA A 107 -3.83 -45.81 -25.33
C ALA A 107 -4.44 -44.88 -24.27
N THR A 108 -5.23 -45.41 -23.33
CA THR A 108 -5.81 -44.63 -22.23
C THR A 108 -4.73 -44.01 -21.35
N THR A 109 -3.77 -44.81 -20.87
CA THR A 109 -2.70 -44.32 -19.99
C THR A 109 -1.79 -43.28 -20.67
N THR A 110 -1.54 -43.43 -21.97
CA THR A 110 -0.78 -42.45 -22.76
C THR A 110 -1.55 -41.12 -22.87
N SER A 111 -2.87 -41.19 -23.08
CA SER A 111 -3.72 -40.01 -23.12
C SER A 111 -3.77 -39.28 -21.77
N GLU A 112 -3.92 -40.01 -20.68
CA GLU A 112 -3.90 -39.48 -19.31
C GLU A 112 -2.55 -38.82 -18.98
N LEU A 113 -1.44 -39.46 -19.36
CA LEU A 113 -0.10 -38.91 -19.18
C LEU A 113 0.08 -37.59 -19.94
N SER A 114 -0.38 -37.52 -21.19
CA SER A 114 -0.33 -36.29 -21.99
C SER A 114 -1.15 -35.16 -21.34
N PHE A 115 -2.35 -35.46 -20.85
CA PHE A 115 -3.18 -34.48 -20.15
C PHE A 115 -2.51 -33.99 -18.85
N ALA A 116 -1.96 -34.90 -18.06
CA ALA A 116 -1.23 -34.56 -16.83
C ALA A 116 0.02 -33.70 -17.12
N SER A 117 0.75 -34.01 -18.20
CA SER A 117 1.91 -33.21 -18.63
C SER A 117 1.51 -31.78 -19.00
N ASN A 118 0.47 -31.62 -19.83
CA ASN A 118 -0.01 -30.29 -20.23
C ASN A 118 -0.46 -29.46 -19.01
N ARG A 119 -1.15 -30.10 -18.05
CA ARG A 119 -1.56 -29.45 -16.80
C ARG A 119 -0.35 -29.04 -15.95
N ALA A 120 0.70 -29.87 -15.88
CA ALA A 120 1.93 -29.52 -15.16
C ALA A 120 2.64 -28.31 -15.80
N ASP A 121 2.66 -28.23 -17.13
CA ASP A 121 3.22 -27.08 -17.86
C ASP A 121 2.42 -25.78 -17.63
N GLU A 122 1.09 -25.88 -17.55
CA GLU A 122 0.22 -24.75 -17.19
C GLU A 122 0.46 -24.27 -15.76
N ILE A 123 0.57 -25.20 -14.79
CA ILE A 123 0.88 -24.87 -13.40
C ILE A 123 2.25 -24.19 -13.31
N THR A 124 3.26 -24.70 -14.01
CA THR A 124 4.61 -24.12 -14.03
C THR A 124 4.60 -22.69 -14.60
N ARG A 125 3.80 -22.44 -15.66
CA ARG A 125 3.61 -21.09 -16.18
C ARG A 125 2.92 -20.17 -15.17
N ALA A 126 1.89 -20.66 -14.48
CA ALA A 126 1.18 -19.89 -13.46
C ALA A 126 2.09 -19.52 -12.28
N ILE A 127 2.94 -20.46 -11.82
CA ILE A 127 3.95 -20.20 -10.78
C ILE A 127 4.87 -19.06 -11.19
N LYS A 128 5.46 -19.10 -12.39
CA LYS A 128 6.34 -18.02 -12.88
C LYS A 128 5.66 -16.66 -12.93
N ILE A 129 4.38 -16.61 -13.31
CA ILE A 129 3.61 -15.36 -13.32
C ILE A 129 3.42 -14.84 -11.88
N LEU A 130 3.12 -15.73 -10.93
CA LEU A 130 2.95 -15.36 -9.52
C LEU A 130 4.27 -14.92 -8.88
N GLU A 131 5.39 -15.57 -9.19
CA GLU A 131 6.73 -15.18 -8.73
C GLU A 131 7.09 -13.78 -9.21
N ASN A 132 6.87 -13.48 -10.50
CA ASN A 132 7.11 -12.15 -11.05
C ASN A 132 6.22 -11.08 -10.40
N LYS A 133 4.94 -11.39 -10.13
CA LYS A 133 4.04 -10.48 -9.41
C LYS A 133 4.51 -10.25 -7.98
N ASN A 134 4.89 -11.31 -7.27
CA ASN A 134 5.41 -11.23 -5.91
C ASN A 134 6.66 -10.34 -5.83
N MET A 135 7.60 -10.49 -6.76
CA MET A 135 8.80 -9.64 -6.83
C MET A 135 8.47 -8.15 -7.04
N ILE A 136 7.47 -7.85 -7.89
CA ILE A 136 7.02 -6.47 -8.11
C ILE A 136 6.34 -5.91 -6.85
N ASP A 137 5.49 -6.71 -6.21
CA ASP A 137 4.81 -6.31 -4.99
C ASP A 137 5.78 -6.11 -3.82
N GLU A 138 6.80 -6.96 -3.66
CA GLU A 138 7.89 -6.77 -2.70
C GLU A 138 8.60 -5.43 -2.91
N GLY A 139 9.01 -5.12 -4.14
CA GLY A 139 9.64 -3.83 -4.44
C GLY A 139 8.72 -2.63 -4.18
N ARG A 140 7.40 -2.79 -4.36
CA ARG A 140 6.41 -1.75 -4.03
C ARG A 140 6.25 -1.57 -2.51
N VAL A 141 6.29 -2.67 -1.75
CA VAL A 141 6.27 -2.64 -0.29
C VAL A 141 7.49 -1.89 0.23
N ASP A 142 8.70 -2.22 -0.22
CA ASP A 142 9.94 -1.55 0.19
C ASP A 142 9.89 -0.04 -0.06
N MET A 143 9.38 0.38 -1.22
CA MET A 143 9.21 1.80 -1.55
C MET A 143 8.21 2.49 -0.60
N LEU A 144 7.06 1.86 -0.34
CA LEU A 144 6.05 2.40 0.56
C LEU A 144 6.56 2.47 2.00
N GLU A 145 7.33 1.48 2.45
CA GLU A 145 7.95 1.49 3.78
C GLU A 145 8.94 2.66 3.95
N SER A 146 9.76 2.94 2.92
CA SER A 146 10.65 4.10 2.92
C SER A 146 9.85 5.42 2.99
N GLN A 147 8.79 5.56 2.18
CA GLN A 147 7.93 6.74 2.20
C GLN A 147 7.25 6.96 3.56
N VAL A 148 6.76 5.88 4.19
CA VAL A 148 6.16 5.94 5.52
C VAL A 148 7.19 6.37 6.57
N LYS A 149 8.43 5.88 6.47
CA LYS A 149 9.51 6.27 7.38
C LYS A 149 9.85 7.75 7.25
N GLU A 150 9.98 8.26 6.03
CA GLU A 150 10.23 9.68 5.75
C GLU A 150 9.07 10.56 6.25
N ALA A 151 7.83 10.17 5.98
CA ALA A 151 6.65 10.91 6.46
C ALA A 151 6.60 10.98 7.99
N LYS A 152 6.94 9.90 8.69
CA LYS A 152 7.02 9.90 10.17
C LYS A 152 8.09 10.86 10.68
N GLN A 153 9.28 10.88 10.07
CA GLN A 153 10.34 11.81 10.43
C GLN A 153 9.91 13.27 10.23
N MET A 154 9.22 13.58 9.12
CA MET A 154 8.70 14.92 8.88
C MET A 154 7.67 15.35 9.92
N VAL A 155 6.80 14.44 10.36
CA VAL A 155 5.83 14.71 11.43
C VAL A 155 6.54 14.98 12.76
N GLU A 156 7.51 14.14 13.14
CA GLU A 156 8.29 14.33 14.37
C GLU A 156 9.05 15.67 14.36
N GLU A 157 9.69 16.04 13.24
CA GLU A 157 10.33 17.34 13.10
C GLU A 157 9.35 18.51 13.17
N SER A 158 8.14 18.33 12.63
CA SER A 158 7.08 19.33 12.69
C SER A 158 6.59 19.51 14.13
N ASP A 159 6.37 18.42 14.87
CA ASP A 159 5.93 18.47 16.27
C ASP A 159 6.96 19.18 17.16
N ILE A 160 8.26 18.92 16.96
CA ILE A 160 9.33 19.63 17.66
C ILE A 160 9.27 21.15 17.38
N LYS A 161 9.04 21.54 16.12
CA LYS A 161 8.91 22.95 15.74
C LYS A 161 7.66 23.59 16.35
N TYR A 162 6.54 22.86 16.41
CA TYR A 162 5.32 23.32 17.07
C TYR A 162 5.52 23.53 18.57
N ASP A 163 6.17 22.59 19.26
CA ASP A 163 6.47 22.71 20.69
C ASP A 163 7.43 23.88 21.00
N GLU A 164 8.39 24.14 20.11
CA GLU A 164 9.27 25.32 20.24
C GLU A 164 8.50 26.62 20.02
N ALA A 165 7.65 26.68 18.99
CA ALA A 165 6.82 27.84 18.71
C ALA A 165 5.84 28.14 19.85
N ALA A 166 5.18 27.12 20.39
CA ALA A 166 4.25 27.24 21.51
C ALA A 166 4.96 27.77 22.77
N ARG A 167 6.16 27.27 23.08
CA ARG A 167 6.97 27.78 24.21
C ARG A 167 7.38 29.24 24.02
N LYS A 168 7.80 29.63 22.81
CA LYS A 168 8.13 31.03 22.50
C LYS A 168 6.91 31.94 22.62
N LEU A 169 5.76 31.50 22.13
CA LEU A 169 4.51 32.24 22.22
C LEU A 169 4.14 32.50 23.68
N ALA A 170 4.12 31.47 24.51
CA ALA A 170 3.80 31.61 25.94
C ALA A 170 4.75 32.56 26.68
N MET A 171 6.04 32.57 26.33
CA MET A 171 7.00 33.51 26.90
C MET A 171 6.68 34.96 26.50
N ILE A 172 6.39 35.20 25.21
CA ILE A 172 6.05 36.54 24.68
C ILE A 172 4.72 37.02 25.26
N GLU A 173 3.72 36.17 25.38
CA GLU A 173 2.45 36.49 26.03
C GLU A 173 2.66 36.93 27.49
N GLY A 174 3.52 36.24 28.23
CA GLY A 174 3.89 36.64 29.58
C GLY A 174 4.67 37.97 29.65
N ASP A 175 5.55 38.24 28.69
CA ASP A 175 6.25 39.53 28.57
C ASP A 175 5.29 40.68 28.21
N LEU A 176 4.33 40.41 27.32
CA LEU A 176 3.30 41.35 26.91
C LEU A 176 2.42 41.73 28.11
N GLN A 177 1.91 40.75 28.86
CA GLN A 177 1.10 41.01 30.06
C GLN A 177 1.85 41.89 31.06
N ARG A 178 3.14 41.62 31.32
CA ARG A 178 3.98 42.46 32.18
C ARG A 178 4.21 43.86 31.63
N ALA A 179 4.20 44.05 30.32
CA ALA A 179 4.31 45.36 29.69
C ALA A 179 2.99 46.13 29.81
N GLU A 180 1.86 45.47 29.61
CA GLU A 180 0.51 46.02 29.77
C GLU A 180 0.27 46.47 31.22
N GLU A 181 0.53 45.63 32.22
CA GLU A 181 0.39 46.01 33.64
C GLU A 181 1.25 47.22 34.02
N ARG A 182 2.46 47.35 33.44
CA ARG A 182 3.33 48.52 33.65
C ARG A 182 2.78 49.77 32.95
N ALA A 183 2.23 49.62 31.74
CA ALA A 183 1.63 50.73 31.00
C ALA A 183 0.39 51.25 31.75
N GLU A 184 -0.51 50.37 32.18
CA GLU A 184 -1.70 50.72 32.98
C GLU A 184 -1.32 51.45 34.28
N GLY A 185 -0.32 50.94 35.01
CA GLY A 185 0.18 51.63 36.21
C GLY A 185 0.78 53.00 35.92
N GLY A 186 1.44 53.16 34.76
CA GLY A 186 1.94 54.44 34.27
C GLY A 186 0.82 55.42 33.92
N GLU A 187 -0.20 54.96 33.20
CA GLU A 187 -1.37 55.75 32.83
C GLU A 187 -2.14 56.22 34.07
N SER A 188 -2.39 55.34 35.04
CA SER A 188 -3.02 55.72 36.31
C SER A 188 -2.25 56.84 37.02
N LYS A 189 -0.92 56.75 37.03
CA LYS A 189 -0.08 57.76 37.68
C LYS A 189 -0.06 59.08 36.93
N ILE A 190 -0.16 59.05 35.60
CA ILE A 190 -0.31 60.27 34.80
C ILE A 190 -1.63 60.95 35.14
N VAL A 191 -2.73 60.19 35.21
CA VAL A 191 -4.05 60.73 35.57
C VAL A 191 -4.03 61.38 36.96
N ASP A 192 -3.41 60.73 37.96
CA ASP A 192 -3.28 61.30 39.30
C ASP A 192 -2.50 62.62 39.29
N LEU A 193 -1.38 62.67 38.56
CA LEU A 193 -0.55 63.87 38.44
C LEU A 193 -1.26 64.99 37.66
N GLU A 194 -2.05 64.66 36.63
CA GLU A 194 -2.86 65.63 35.89
C GLU A 194 -3.91 66.27 36.79
N GLU A 195 -4.55 65.50 37.68
CA GLU A 195 -5.51 66.03 38.64
C GLU A 195 -4.84 66.90 39.72
N GLU A 196 -3.68 66.48 40.24
CA GLU A 196 -2.88 67.32 41.16
C GLU A 196 -2.50 68.66 40.52
N LEU A 197 -2.03 68.63 39.26
CA LEU A 197 -1.71 69.84 38.50
C LEU A 197 -2.93 70.73 38.30
N ARG A 198 -4.11 70.15 38.04
CA ARG A 198 -5.37 70.90 37.92
C ARG A 198 -5.69 71.65 39.22
N VAL A 199 -5.58 70.98 40.37
CA VAL A 199 -5.83 71.57 41.69
C VAL A 199 -4.80 72.65 42.03
N ILE A 200 -3.51 72.41 41.74
CA ILE A 200 -2.45 73.41 41.94
C ILE A 200 -2.71 74.64 41.06
N GLY A 201 -3.10 74.44 39.80
CA GLY A 201 -3.46 75.53 38.89
C GLY A 201 -4.64 76.36 39.40
N GLU A 202 -5.66 75.71 39.95
CA GLU A 202 -6.81 76.40 40.57
C GLU A 202 -6.41 77.18 41.83
N ASN A 203 -5.54 76.62 42.67
CA ASN A 203 -4.99 77.31 43.84
C ASN A 203 -4.11 78.52 43.46
N LEU A 204 -3.28 78.39 42.43
CA LEU A 204 -2.44 79.48 41.94
C LEU A 204 -3.30 80.65 41.46
N LYS A 205 -4.34 80.37 40.66
CA LYS A 205 -5.31 81.38 40.22
C LYS A 205 -5.97 82.11 41.39
N ASN A 206 -6.32 81.39 42.46
CA ASN A 206 -6.89 82.00 43.66
C ASN A 206 -5.87 82.90 44.40
N LEU A 207 -4.60 82.49 44.45
CA LEU A 207 -3.51 83.28 45.03
C LEU A 207 -3.22 84.53 44.21
N GLU A 208 -3.18 84.45 42.88
CA GLU A 208 -3.02 85.61 42.00
C GLU A 208 -4.13 86.65 42.24
N VAL A 209 -5.38 86.21 42.33
CA VAL A 209 -6.51 87.11 42.66
C VAL A 209 -6.37 87.71 44.06
N ALA A 210 -5.85 86.97 45.04
CA ALA A 210 -5.62 87.48 46.38
C ALA A 210 -4.47 88.49 46.42
N GLU A 211 -3.41 88.26 45.65
CA GLU A 211 -2.27 89.17 45.46
C GLU A 211 -2.72 90.47 44.79
N GLU A 212 -3.46 90.40 43.68
CA GLU A 212 -4.01 91.59 43.01
C GLU A 212 -4.85 92.45 43.97
N LYS A 213 -5.70 91.82 44.79
CA LYS A 213 -6.50 92.52 45.81
C LYS A 213 -5.63 93.11 46.93
N ALA A 214 -4.55 92.45 47.32
CA ALA A 214 -3.61 92.97 48.31
C ALA A 214 -2.86 94.19 47.75
N GLN A 215 -2.43 94.13 46.49
CA GLN A 215 -1.72 95.20 45.81
C GLN A 215 -2.62 96.42 45.57
N GLN A 216 -3.89 96.23 45.18
CA GLN A 216 -4.86 97.32 45.11
C GLN A 216 -5.02 98.04 46.46
N ARG A 217 -5.17 97.28 47.56
CA ARG A 217 -5.23 97.85 48.90
C ARG A 217 -3.94 98.60 49.26
N GLU A 218 -2.78 98.06 48.90
CA GLU A 218 -1.50 98.73 49.13
C GLU A 218 -1.41 100.07 48.38
N GLU A 219 -1.87 100.14 47.13
CA GLU A 219 -1.92 101.39 46.36
C GLU A 219 -2.86 102.43 46.98
N GLU A 220 -4.03 102.00 47.47
CA GLU A 220 -4.96 102.86 48.19
C GLU A 220 -4.36 103.41 49.49
N TYR A 221 -3.69 102.55 50.26
CA TYR A 221 -2.97 102.99 51.46
C TYR A 221 -1.83 103.94 51.11
N LYS A 222 -1.04 103.68 50.05
CA LYS A 222 0.00 104.59 49.56
C LYS A 222 -0.58 105.96 49.18
N LYS A 223 -1.73 106.02 48.49
CA LYS A 223 -2.43 107.28 48.17
C LYS A 223 -2.85 108.01 49.45
N THR A 224 -3.48 107.29 50.38
CA THR A 224 -3.94 107.85 51.65
C THR A 224 -2.78 108.41 52.48
N ILE A 225 -1.68 107.66 52.57
CA ILE A 225 -0.45 108.10 53.24
C ILE A 225 0.07 109.39 52.60
N ARG A 226 0.18 109.45 51.26
CA ARG A 226 0.62 110.70 50.58
C ARG A 226 -0.27 111.89 50.93
N THR A 227 -1.60 111.72 50.88
CA THR A 227 -2.55 112.79 51.24
C THR A 227 -2.42 113.22 52.70
N LEU A 228 -2.23 112.27 53.63
CA LEU A 228 -2.01 112.57 55.05
C LEU A 228 -0.68 113.29 55.28
N THR A 229 0.39 112.86 54.59
CA THR A 229 1.71 113.52 54.65
C THR A 229 1.64 114.96 54.12
N ASP A 230 0.96 115.20 53.01
CA ASP A 230 0.78 116.56 52.47
C ASP A 230 -0.03 117.44 53.44
N ARG A 231 -1.08 116.89 54.05
CA ARG A 231 -1.86 117.58 55.10
C ARG A 231 -1.00 117.89 56.32
N LEU A 232 -0.18 116.95 56.76
CA LEU A 232 0.74 117.15 57.88
C LEU A 232 1.73 118.29 57.57
N LYS A 233 2.37 118.25 56.40
CA LYS A 233 3.32 119.30 55.97
C LYS A 233 2.68 120.69 55.91
N ASN A 234 1.44 120.78 55.44
CA ASN A 234 0.68 122.03 55.44
C ASN A 234 0.35 122.50 56.86
N ALA A 235 -0.03 121.58 57.76
CA ALA A 235 -0.29 121.90 59.16
C ALA A 235 0.99 122.35 59.88
N GLU A 236 2.13 121.68 59.66
CA GLU A 236 3.45 122.05 60.16
C GLU A 236 3.87 123.44 59.67
N SER A 237 3.75 123.70 58.37
CA SER A 237 4.08 125.03 57.80
C SER A 237 3.21 126.14 58.41
N ARG A 238 1.92 125.85 58.67
CA ARG A 238 1.00 126.78 59.35
C ARG A 238 1.38 126.99 60.81
N ALA A 239 1.75 125.93 61.52
CA ALA A 239 2.21 126.00 62.91
C ALA A 239 3.50 126.83 63.01
N GLU A 240 4.49 126.60 62.14
CA GLU A 240 5.75 127.34 62.09
C GLU A 240 5.50 128.84 61.80
N TYR A 241 4.59 129.15 60.88
CA TYR A 241 4.19 130.55 60.63
C TYR A 241 3.53 131.19 61.87
N GLY A 242 2.67 130.43 62.55
CA GLY A 242 2.08 130.82 63.83
C GLY A 242 3.15 131.13 64.89
N GLU A 243 4.13 130.24 65.07
CA GLU A 243 5.24 130.43 66.01
C GLU A 243 6.07 131.67 65.68
N LYS A 244 6.43 131.89 64.41
CA LYS A 244 7.12 133.11 63.97
C LYS A 244 6.32 134.38 64.26
N THR A 245 4.99 134.29 64.15
CA THR A 245 4.09 135.43 64.42
C THR A 245 4.04 135.72 65.91
N VAL A 246 3.94 134.69 66.76
CA VAL A 246 4.03 134.80 68.21
C VAL A 246 5.38 135.39 68.65
N GLN A 247 6.50 134.92 68.08
CA GLN A 247 7.83 135.49 68.36
C GLN A 247 7.91 136.99 68.01
N LYS A 248 7.39 137.41 66.85
CA LYS A 248 7.34 138.83 66.46
C LYS A 248 6.48 139.67 67.41
N LEU A 249 5.33 139.13 67.83
CA LEU A 249 4.45 139.80 68.78
C LEU A 249 5.12 139.93 70.15
N ASN A 250 5.82 138.89 70.62
CA ASN A 250 6.59 138.94 71.87
C ASN A 250 7.69 139.99 71.83
N LEU A 251 8.50 140.06 70.76
CA LEU A 251 9.49 141.13 70.55
C LEU A 251 8.86 142.53 70.59
N ARG A 252 7.66 142.68 70.00
CA ARG A 252 6.93 143.95 70.03
C ARG A 252 6.39 144.27 71.42
N ILE A 253 5.95 143.27 72.18
CA ILE A 253 5.56 143.41 73.58
C ILE A 253 6.78 143.85 74.40
N ASP A 254 7.94 143.22 74.22
CA ASP A 254 9.18 143.56 74.93
C ASP A 254 9.60 145.01 74.63
N ASN A 255 9.52 145.44 73.37
CA ASN A 255 9.81 146.84 72.99
C ASN A 255 8.81 147.81 73.64
N ILE A 256 7.51 147.50 73.63
CA ILE A 256 6.50 148.33 74.29
C ILE A 256 6.73 148.36 75.81
N MET A 257 7.11 147.23 76.42
CA MET A 257 7.47 147.19 77.84
C MET A 257 8.70 148.03 78.13
N PHE A 258 9.72 148.00 77.27
CA PHE A 258 10.89 148.85 77.38
C PHE A 258 10.52 150.33 77.29
N ASP A 259 9.73 150.73 76.28
CA ASP A 259 9.24 152.09 76.12
C ASP A 259 8.40 152.54 77.33
N LEU A 260 7.55 151.65 77.86
CA LEU A 260 6.75 151.91 79.06
C LEU A 260 7.62 152.12 80.30
N VAL A 261 8.66 151.29 80.50
CA VAL A 261 9.62 151.45 81.60
C VAL A 261 10.40 152.74 81.45
N ALA A 262 10.86 153.06 80.24
CA ALA A 262 11.56 154.30 79.93
C ALA A 262 10.69 155.52 80.25
N GLU A 263 9.42 155.50 79.83
CA GLU A 263 8.50 156.61 80.10
C GLU A 263 8.10 156.69 81.57
N LYS A 264 8.00 155.55 82.26
CA LYS A 264 7.80 155.50 83.72
C LYS A 264 9.00 156.11 84.47
N MET A 265 10.24 155.82 84.06
CA MET A 265 11.44 156.46 84.61
C MET A 265 11.48 157.96 84.32
N LYS A 266 11.04 158.38 83.13
CA LYS A 266 10.93 159.80 82.76
C LYS A 266 9.91 160.53 83.63
N THR A 267 8.76 159.90 83.88
CA THR A 267 7.72 160.42 84.77
C THR A 267 8.21 160.48 86.22
N GLN A 268 8.99 159.48 86.65
CA GLN A 268 9.64 159.48 87.95
C GLN A 268 10.66 160.62 88.07
N ASN A 269 11.52 160.83 87.07
CA ASN A 269 12.46 161.96 87.06
C ASN A 269 11.72 163.30 87.12
N VAL A 270 10.61 163.46 86.39
CA VAL A 270 9.78 164.67 86.47
C VAL A 270 9.16 164.84 87.86
N ASN A 271 8.71 163.76 88.50
CA ASN A 271 8.23 163.82 89.89
C ASN A 271 9.36 164.17 90.86
N ASP A 272 10.56 163.60 90.70
CA ASP A 272 11.73 163.92 91.52
C ASP A 272 12.15 165.39 91.35
N GLU A 273 12.09 165.94 90.11
CA GLU A 273 12.28 167.36 89.83
C GLU A 273 11.15 168.24 90.42
N LEU A 274 9.92 167.72 90.45
CA LEU A 274 8.76 168.39 91.05
C LEU A 274 8.89 168.43 92.59
N ASP A 275 9.32 167.34 93.20
CA ASP A 275 9.58 167.23 94.63
C ASP A 275 10.76 168.12 95.02
N GLN A 276 11.81 168.19 94.20
CA GLN A 276 12.95 169.09 94.40
C GLN A 276 12.55 170.57 94.26
N THR A 277 11.64 170.91 93.34
CA THR A 277 11.06 172.26 93.25
C THR A 277 10.10 172.57 94.40
N PHE A 278 9.36 171.59 94.92
CA PHE A 278 8.54 171.73 96.12
C PHE A 278 9.40 171.91 97.38
N GLU A 279 10.49 171.17 97.54
CA GLU A 279 11.44 171.35 98.65
C GLU A 279 12.09 172.73 98.62
N LEU A 280 12.47 173.23 97.44
CA LEU A 280 12.96 174.59 97.24
C LEU A 280 11.91 175.66 97.58
N PHE A 281 10.62 175.36 97.44
CA PHE A 281 9.51 176.28 97.76
C PHE A 281 9.08 176.24 99.23
N VAL A 282 9.36 175.13 99.94
CA VAL A 282 9.04 174.96 101.37
C VAL A 282 10.14 175.51 102.28
N THR A 283 11.35 175.76 101.76
CA THR A 283 12.50 176.16 102.58
C THR A 283 12.89 177.63 102.62
N HIS A 284 12.40 178.55 101.76
CA HIS A 284 12.49 180.03 101.94
C HIS A 284 11.82 180.81 100.81
#